data_AF-A0A3D1RN97-F1
#
_entry.id   AF-A0A3D1RN97-F1
#
_cell.length_a   1.000
_cell.length_b   1.000
_cell.length_c   1.000
_cell.angle_alpha   90.00
_cell.angle_beta   90.00
_cell.angle_gamma   90.00
#
_symmetry.space_group_name_H-M   'P 1'
#
loop_
_entity.id
_entity.type
_entity.pdbx_description
1 polymer ?
#
loop_
_entity_poly.entity_id
_entity_poly.type
_entity_poly.pdbx_seq_one_letter_code
_entity_poly.pdbx_strand_id
1 'polypeptide(L)'
;MNDQRILCISTVLLPIIPLLFLYNQNIEYLSLKQVLVLDLILMITVAAFWWLIQYIFSSLPTTFITCIFFVILIFSYDYIHDSFLDMHIFGNKHDYTKVLLIPLFSYIFAYVIHKYTMKYKFNYFPKIFSIMILVMITLNIYPLFTIANSTDNIPINTIVTEYSHSETPTPNIYWILCDGLLGFQAMENYFHDPQNKLNAQLSDREFSINKDAMLESGHKTRIAVPALMCPTYYDTYLKEILIDHEKAMNPQSYSYTDLYNARFYNETILAFDSKGYTTVSMSIDEDIFFPTTDFFYYIAAHKTPEKELAKLPYYVEKDDFADSSYYRSRYFAHQLGSLFLGGIPGAVFD
;
A
#
# COMPACT_ATOMS: atom_id res chain seq x y z
N MET A 1 1.10 9.04 -40.35
CA MET A 1 2.17 8.54 -39.45
C MET A 1 2.41 7.07 -39.81
N ASN A 2 3.66 6.62 -40.00
CA ASN A 2 3.97 5.23 -40.36
C ASN A 2 3.45 4.27 -39.26
N ASP A 3 2.72 3.20 -39.61
CA ASP A 3 2.11 2.25 -38.65
C ASP A 3 3.12 1.68 -37.65
N GLN A 4 4.38 1.55 -38.08
CA GLN A 4 5.50 1.17 -37.22
C GLN A 4 5.75 2.16 -36.07
N ARG A 5 5.65 3.47 -36.34
CA ARG A 5 5.85 4.51 -35.31
C ARG A 5 4.70 4.49 -34.30
N ILE A 6 3.47 4.31 -34.78
CA ILE A 6 2.28 4.20 -33.93
C ILE A 6 2.45 3.03 -32.95
N LEU A 7 2.74 1.82 -33.45
CA LEU A 7 2.90 0.64 -32.61
C LEU A 7 4.07 0.76 -31.65
N CYS A 8 5.21 1.31 -32.09
CA CYS A 8 6.37 1.50 -31.23
C CYS A 8 6.04 2.42 -30.04
N ILE A 9 5.41 3.57 -30.29
CA ILE A 9 4.98 4.48 -29.23
C ILE A 9 4.00 3.78 -28.30
N SER A 10 2.98 3.13 -28.86
CA SER A 10 1.97 2.41 -28.07
C SER A 10 2.59 1.31 -27.19
N THR A 11 3.58 0.58 -27.69
CA THR A 11 4.29 -0.43 -26.91
C THR A 11 5.14 0.18 -25.81
N VAL A 12 5.90 1.23 -26.10
CA VAL A 12 6.74 1.87 -25.08
C VAL A 12 5.88 2.40 -23.93
N LEU A 13 4.65 2.86 -24.21
CA LEU A 13 3.70 3.33 -23.18
C LEU A 13 2.96 2.21 -22.43
N LEU A 14 3.14 0.91 -22.77
CA LEU A 14 2.43 -0.18 -22.10
C LEU A 14 2.64 -0.25 -20.58
N PRO A 15 3.86 -0.07 -20.03
CA PRO A 15 4.12 -0.17 -18.59
C PRO A 15 3.35 0.85 -17.74
N ILE A 16 2.99 2.00 -18.32
CA ILE A 16 2.22 3.06 -17.65
C ILE A 16 0.91 2.51 -17.10
N ILE A 17 0.25 1.62 -17.85
CA ILE A 17 -1.08 1.13 -17.51
C ILE A 17 -1.08 0.39 -16.15
N PRO A 18 -0.33 -0.72 -15.97
CA PRO A 18 -0.28 -1.41 -14.69
C PRO A 18 0.34 -0.55 -13.58
N LEU A 19 1.33 0.30 -13.86
CA LEU A 19 1.93 1.17 -12.84
C LEU A 19 0.97 2.23 -12.31
N LEU A 20 0.26 2.95 -13.18
CA LEU A 20 -0.73 3.92 -12.75
C LEU A 20 -1.90 3.24 -12.05
N PHE A 21 -2.32 2.05 -12.52
CA PHE A 21 -3.32 1.26 -11.83
C PHE A 21 -2.89 0.93 -10.40
N LEU A 22 -1.67 0.40 -10.23
CA LEU A 22 -1.12 0.06 -8.93
C LEU A 22 -0.94 1.29 -8.03
N TYR A 23 -0.50 2.41 -8.59
CA TYR A 23 -0.43 3.68 -7.88
C TYR A 23 -1.80 4.13 -7.39
N ASN A 24 -2.84 4.10 -8.24
CA ASN A 24 -4.18 4.50 -7.84
C ASN A 24 -4.73 3.64 -6.69
N GLN A 25 -4.37 2.36 -6.62
CA GLN A 25 -4.75 1.47 -5.51
C GLN A 25 -3.93 1.71 -4.25
N ASN A 26 -2.72 2.27 -4.37
CA ASN A 26 -1.74 2.41 -3.29
C ASN A 26 -1.25 3.85 -3.13
N ILE A 27 -2.10 4.83 -3.46
CA ILE A 27 -1.74 6.25 -3.37
C ILE A 27 -1.40 6.64 -1.92
N GLU A 28 -1.90 5.84 -0.97
CA GLU A 28 -1.62 5.88 0.45
C GLU A 28 -0.14 5.68 0.84
N TYR A 29 0.63 5.01 -0.02
CA TYR A 29 1.96 4.50 0.32
C TYR A 29 3.04 4.90 -0.68
N LEU A 30 2.66 5.28 -1.91
CA LEU A 30 3.61 5.50 -3.00
C LEU A 30 3.67 6.98 -3.40
N SER A 31 4.89 7.50 -3.55
CA SER A 31 5.07 8.81 -4.16
C SER A 31 4.86 8.74 -5.67
N LEU A 32 4.03 9.64 -6.23
CA LEU A 32 3.85 9.76 -7.67
C LEU A 32 5.19 9.94 -8.40
N LYS A 33 6.12 10.69 -7.82
CA LYS A 33 7.45 10.92 -8.40
C LYS A 33 8.24 9.62 -8.54
N GLN A 34 8.21 8.76 -7.52
CA GLN A 34 8.90 7.46 -7.56
C GLN A 34 8.27 6.54 -8.62
N VAL A 35 6.94 6.53 -8.71
CA VAL A 35 6.23 5.74 -9.74
C VAL A 35 6.57 6.23 -11.15
N LEU A 36 6.61 7.55 -11.39
CA LEU A 36 6.99 8.12 -12.69
C LEU A 36 8.44 7.81 -13.08
N VAL A 37 9.37 7.80 -12.11
CA VAL A 37 10.76 7.40 -12.37
C VAL A 37 10.85 5.92 -12.75
N LEU A 38 10.14 5.03 -12.03
CA LEU A 38 10.12 3.61 -12.39
C LEU A 38 9.50 3.40 -13.76
N ASP A 39 8.39 4.09 -14.03
CA ASP A 39 7.72 4.02 -15.31
C ASP A 39 8.68 4.36 -16.46
N LEU A 40 9.47 5.44 -16.30
CA LEU A 40 10.51 5.78 -17.27
C LEU A 40 11.54 4.65 -17.48
N ILE A 41 11.99 4.00 -16.40
CA ILE A 41 12.93 2.87 -16.48
C ILE A 41 12.28 1.68 -17.22
N LEU A 42 11.03 1.35 -16.93
CA LEU A 42 10.32 0.26 -17.61
C LEU A 42 10.03 0.59 -19.08
N MET A 43 9.69 1.85 -19.40
CA MET A 43 9.53 2.30 -20.78
C MET A 43 10.83 2.11 -21.58
N ILE A 44 11.99 2.47 -21.00
CA ILE A 44 13.31 2.24 -21.62
C ILE A 44 13.56 0.74 -21.81
N THR A 45 13.24 -0.07 -20.81
CA THR A 45 13.42 -1.54 -20.86
C THR A 45 12.56 -2.17 -21.95
N VAL A 46 11.29 -1.78 -22.04
CA VAL A 46 10.36 -2.24 -23.07
C VAL A 46 10.77 -1.74 -24.46
N ALA A 47 11.29 -0.51 -24.58
CA ALA A 47 11.82 0.00 -25.84
C ALA A 47 13.03 -0.83 -26.33
N ALA A 48 13.96 -1.15 -25.44
CA ALA A 48 15.10 -2.01 -25.75
C ALA A 48 14.65 -3.42 -26.16
N PHE A 49 13.69 -3.99 -25.43
CA PHE A 49 13.14 -5.31 -25.75
C PHE A 49 12.37 -5.32 -27.08
N TRP A 50 11.58 -4.29 -27.36
CA TRP A 50 10.92 -4.08 -28.66
C TRP A 50 11.93 -4.08 -29.80
N TRP A 51 13.03 -3.33 -29.65
CA TRP A 51 14.07 -3.25 -30.67
C TRP A 51 14.70 -4.62 -30.94
N LEU A 52 15.00 -5.38 -29.88
CA LEU A 52 15.54 -6.73 -29.97
C LEU A 52 14.58 -7.68 -30.71
N ILE A 53 13.32 -7.76 -30.31
CA ILE A 53 12.33 -8.66 -30.92
C ILE A 53 12.02 -8.25 -32.36
N GLN A 54 11.93 -6.94 -32.63
CA GLN A 54 11.74 -6.43 -33.98
C GLN A 54 12.92 -6.77 -34.89
N TYR A 55 14.15 -6.72 -34.37
CA TYR A 55 15.34 -7.13 -35.11
C TYR A 55 15.32 -8.62 -35.45
N ILE A 56 14.95 -9.49 -34.49
CA ILE A 56 14.94 -10.94 -34.68
C ILE A 56 13.84 -11.41 -35.64
N PHE A 57 12.60 -10.94 -35.44
CA PHE A 57 11.42 -11.47 -36.14
C PHE A 57 10.93 -10.60 -37.30
N SER A 58 11.38 -9.34 -37.39
CA SER A 58 11.01 -8.40 -38.45
C SER A 58 9.49 -8.25 -38.68
N SER A 59 8.68 -8.48 -37.64
CA SER A 59 7.20 -8.54 -37.72
C SER A 59 6.56 -7.66 -36.64
N LEU A 60 5.95 -6.55 -37.04
CA LEU A 60 5.35 -5.59 -36.10
C LEU A 60 4.27 -6.21 -35.20
N PRO A 61 3.33 -7.03 -35.69
CA PRO A 61 2.31 -7.64 -34.82
C PRO A 61 2.93 -8.61 -33.81
N THR A 62 3.93 -9.40 -34.24
CA THR A 62 4.64 -10.33 -33.35
C THR A 62 5.35 -9.56 -32.25
N THR A 63 6.10 -8.51 -32.60
CA THR A 63 6.83 -7.68 -31.63
C THR A 63 5.89 -7.05 -30.62
N PHE A 64 4.77 -6.48 -31.07
CA PHE A 64 3.78 -5.85 -30.20
C PHE A 64 3.15 -6.84 -29.21
N ILE A 65 2.64 -7.97 -29.68
CA ILE A 65 2.02 -9.00 -28.83
C ILE A 65 3.03 -9.55 -27.83
N THR A 66 4.28 -9.73 -28.25
CA THR A 66 5.36 -10.21 -27.38
C THR A 66 5.66 -9.19 -26.28
N CYS A 67 5.69 -7.89 -26.59
CA CYS A 67 5.93 -6.86 -25.58
C CYS A 67 4.78 -6.75 -24.58
N ILE A 68 3.52 -6.93 -25.01
CA ILE A 68 2.39 -7.05 -24.07
C ILE A 68 2.64 -8.21 -23.09
N PHE A 69 2.97 -9.38 -23.63
CA PHE A 69 3.22 -10.56 -22.81
C PHE A 69 4.41 -10.36 -21.85
N PHE A 70 5.48 -9.73 -22.33
CA PHE A 70 6.65 -9.36 -21.52
C PHE A 70 6.26 -8.45 -20.35
N VAL A 71 5.47 -7.40 -20.59
CA VAL A 71 4.97 -6.52 -19.52
C VAL A 71 4.09 -7.29 -18.54
N ILE A 72 3.18 -8.14 -19.02
CA ILE A 72 2.34 -8.98 -18.14
C ILE A 72 3.21 -9.86 -17.24
N LEU A 73 4.26 -10.49 -17.78
CA LEU A 73 5.17 -11.32 -17.00
C LEU A 73 5.94 -10.50 -15.95
N ILE A 74 6.37 -9.27 -16.24
CA ILE A 74 7.02 -8.41 -15.22
C ILE A 74 6.13 -8.25 -13.98
N PHE A 75 4.83 -8.02 -14.17
CA PHE A 75 3.90 -7.78 -13.05
C PHE A 75 3.28 -9.05 -12.46
N SER A 76 3.39 -10.21 -13.13
CA SER A 76 2.78 -11.46 -12.68
C SER A 76 3.77 -12.56 -12.32
N TYR A 77 5.08 -12.35 -12.55
CA TYR A 77 6.10 -13.37 -12.32
C TYR A 77 6.07 -13.90 -10.89
N ASP A 78 5.99 -13.03 -9.88
CA ASP A 78 6.01 -13.43 -8.47
C ASP A 78 4.82 -14.34 -8.16
N TYR A 79 3.63 -13.97 -8.62
CA TYR A 79 2.43 -14.81 -8.47
C TYR A 79 2.56 -16.17 -9.16
N ILE A 80 3.08 -16.19 -10.40
CA ILE A 80 3.28 -17.44 -11.15
C ILE A 80 4.35 -18.30 -10.47
N HIS A 81 5.45 -17.69 -10.02
CA HIS A 81 6.52 -18.35 -9.32
C HIS A 81 6.01 -18.99 -8.04
N ASP A 82 5.36 -18.23 -7.18
CA ASP A 82 4.85 -18.73 -5.89
C ASP A 82 3.80 -19.82 -6.08
N SER A 83 2.93 -19.68 -7.10
CA SER A 83 1.89 -20.68 -7.40
C SER A 83 2.42 -21.99 -7.99
N PHE A 84 3.52 -21.97 -8.75
CA PHE A 84 4.04 -23.15 -9.46
C PHE A 84 5.32 -23.74 -8.84
N LEU A 85 6.08 -22.95 -8.07
CA LEU A 85 7.44 -23.26 -7.63
C LEU A 85 7.62 -23.23 -6.10
N ASP A 86 6.57 -23.51 -5.33
CA ASP A 86 6.68 -24.02 -3.95
C ASP A 86 7.56 -25.29 -3.84
N MET A 87 7.99 -25.86 -4.96
CA MET A 87 9.10 -26.78 -5.02
C MET A 87 10.41 -26.02 -4.71
N HIS A 88 10.95 -26.21 -3.50
CA HIS A 88 12.24 -25.73 -2.98
C HIS A 88 13.51 -26.12 -3.81
N ILE A 89 13.43 -26.16 -5.14
CA ILE A 89 14.49 -26.62 -6.06
C ILE A 89 15.56 -25.53 -6.23
N PHE A 90 15.19 -24.26 -6.10
CA PHE A 90 16.10 -23.14 -6.16
C PHE A 90 15.93 -22.33 -4.86
N GLY A 91 16.92 -22.40 -3.96
CA GLY A 91 16.84 -21.75 -2.65
C GLY A 91 16.68 -20.22 -2.71
N ASN A 92 16.46 -19.61 -1.54
CA ASN A 92 16.02 -18.24 -1.20
C ASN A 92 16.68 -17.01 -1.87
N LYS A 93 17.43 -17.13 -2.97
CA LYS A 93 18.01 -16.01 -3.75
C LYS A 93 17.30 -15.89 -5.11
N HIS A 94 16.07 -15.40 -5.08
CA HIS A 94 15.10 -15.45 -6.19
C HIS A 94 15.10 -14.24 -7.16
N ASP A 95 15.94 -13.22 -6.95
CA ASP A 95 15.86 -12.00 -7.78
C ASP A 95 16.52 -12.15 -9.17
N TYR A 96 17.59 -12.93 -9.27
CA TYR A 96 18.31 -13.10 -10.53
C TYR A 96 17.56 -14.00 -11.53
N THR A 97 16.69 -14.88 -11.05
CA THR A 97 15.88 -15.76 -11.90
C THR A 97 14.83 -14.97 -12.68
N LYS A 98 14.29 -13.87 -12.12
CA LYS A 98 13.34 -12.97 -12.82
C LYS A 98 13.97 -12.37 -14.09
N VAL A 99 15.18 -11.83 -13.94
CA VAL A 99 15.92 -11.13 -14.99
C VAL A 99 16.23 -12.04 -16.19
N LEU A 100 16.43 -13.34 -15.94
CA LEU A 100 16.74 -14.31 -17.00
C LEU A 100 15.50 -15.01 -17.58
N LEU A 101 14.53 -15.37 -16.74
CA LEU A 101 13.39 -16.17 -17.16
C LEU A 101 12.33 -15.34 -17.91
N ILE A 102 12.08 -14.09 -17.51
CA ILE A 102 11.06 -13.26 -18.16
C ILE A 102 11.41 -13.01 -19.65
N PRO A 103 12.63 -12.57 -20.01
CA PRO A 103 13.00 -12.44 -21.42
C PRO A 103 12.97 -13.76 -22.17
N LEU A 104 13.40 -14.86 -21.54
CA LEU A 104 13.41 -16.19 -22.15
C LEU A 104 12.00 -16.68 -22.49
N PHE A 105 11.07 -16.64 -21.55
CA PHE A 105 9.68 -17.03 -21.79
C PHE A 105 9.00 -16.12 -22.82
N SER A 106 9.27 -14.81 -22.75
CA SER A 106 8.78 -13.87 -23.75
C SER A 106 9.32 -14.18 -25.15
N TYR A 107 10.58 -14.58 -25.27
CA TYR A 107 11.18 -15.00 -26.54
C TYR A 107 10.55 -16.30 -27.07
N ILE A 108 10.34 -17.31 -26.23
CA ILE A 108 9.67 -18.56 -26.63
C ILE A 108 8.26 -18.26 -27.12
N PHE A 109 7.53 -17.40 -26.40
CA PHE A 109 6.21 -16.94 -26.80
C PHE A 109 6.25 -16.18 -28.13
N ALA A 110 7.23 -15.30 -28.33
CA ALA A 110 7.45 -14.58 -29.59
C ALA A 110 7.60 -15.55 -30.76
N TYR A 111 8.40 -16.60 -30.60
CA TYR A 111 8.63 -17.61 -31.62
C TYR A 111 7.34 -18.35 -32.00
N VAL A 112 6.54 -18.75 -31.00
CA VAL A 112 5.24 -19.40 -31.23
C VAL A 112 4.29 -18.44 -31.95
N ILE A 113 4.11 -17.22 -31.45
CA ILE A 113 3.22 -16.22 -32.05
C ILE A 113 3.65 -15.86 -33.46
N HIS A 114 4.95 -15.75 -33.74
CA HIS A 114 5.47 -15.47 -35.07
C HIS A 114 4.98 -16.50 -36.10
N LYS A 115 5.05 -17.79 -35.73
CA LYS A 115 4.61 -18.90 -36.58
C LYS A 115 3.12 -18.83 -36.93
N TYR A 116 2.29 -18.32 -36.02
CA TYR A 116 0.84 -18.17 -36.24
C TYR A 116 0.47 -16.85 -36.94
N THR A 117 1.15 -15.76 -36.60
CA THR A 117 0.85 -14.41 -37.13
C THR A 117 1.24 -14.22 -38.59
N MET A 118 2.23 -14.97 -39.10
CA MET A 118 2.58 -14.97 -40.53
C MET A 118 1.43 -15.36 -41.47
N LYS A 119 0.35 -15.98 -40.95
CA LYS A 119 -0.80 -16.42 -41.75
C LYS A 119 -1.87 -15.34 -41.97
N TYR A 120 -1.87 -14.25 -41.20
CA TYR A 120 -2.97 -13.29 -41.19
C TYR A 120 -2.47 -11.84 -41.34
N LYS A 121 -3.06 -11.09 -42.27
CA LYS A 121 -2.81 -9.65 -42.44
C LYS A 121 -3.92 -8.85 -41.76
N PHE A 122 -3.61 -8.16 -40.67
CA PHE A 122 -4.55 -7.28 -39.98
C PHE A 122 -4.22 -5.80 -40.26
N ASN A 123 -4.85 -5.22 -41.28
CA ASN A 123 -4.57 -3.84 -41.72
C ASN A 123 -4.98 -2.76 -40.69
N TYR A 124 -5.86 -3.08 -39.73
CA TYR A 124 -6.33 -2.14 -38.70
C TYR A 124 -5.72 -2.37 -37.32
N PHE A 125 -4.84 -3.37 -37.17
CA PHE A 125 -4.27 -3.78 -35.90
C PHE A 125 -3.57 -2.65 -35.12
N PRO A 126 -2.66 -1.86 -35.73
CA PRO A 126 -2.00 -0.73 -35.05
C PRO A 126 -2.97 0.28 -34.42
N LYS A 127 -4.04 0.59 -35.15
CA LYS A 127 -4.97 1.66 -34.77
C LYS A 127 -5.87 1.23 -33.62
N ILE A 128 -6.45 0.03 -33.70
CA ILE A 128 -7.34 -0.51 -32.67
C ILE A 128 -6.60 -0.60 -31.32
N PHE A 129 -5.40 -1.17 -31.32
CA PHE A 129 -4.63 -1.33 -30.09
C PHE A 129 -4.15 0.00 -29.51
N SER A 130 -3.80 0.97 -30.36
CA SER A 130 -3.41 2.31 -29.88
C SER A 130 -4.58 3.04 -29.23
N ILE A 131 -5.80 2.91 -29.78
CA ILE A 131 -7.02 3.44 -29.16
C ILE A 131 -7.26 2.75 -27.82
N MET A 132 -7.13 1.42 -27.75
CA MET A 132 -7.32 0.66 -26.51
C MET A 132 -6.34 1.10 -25.41
N ILE A 133 -5.05 1.23 -25.74
CA ILE A 133 -4.01 1.71 -24.81
C ILE A 133 -4.32 3.13 -24.35
N LEU A 134 -4.71 4.03 -25.26
CA LEU A 134 -5.08 5.40 -24.92
C LEU A 134 -6.27 5.44 -23.94
N VAL A 135 -7.30 4.62 -24.18
CA VAL A 135 -8.47 4.51 -23.29
C VAL A 135 -8.03 4.00 -21.91
N MET A 136 -7.21 2.94 -21.84
CA MET A 136 -6.73 2.39 -20.58
C MET A 136 -5.88 3.39 -19.79
N ILE A 137 -4.99 4.14 -20.46
CA ILE A 137 -4.21 5.21 -19.82
C ILE A 137 -5.14 6.30 -19.30
N THR A 138 -6.11 6.75 -20.11
CA THR A 138 -7.06 7.81 -19.72
C THR A 138 -7.88 7.42 -18.49
N LEU A 139 -8.36 6.18 -18.43
CA LEU A 139 -9.08 5.64 -17.28
C LEU A 139 -8.22 5.62 -16.01
N ASN A 140 -6.91 5.38 -16.14
CA ASN A 140 -5.99 5.40 -15.01
C ASN A 140 -5.53 6.81 -14.60
N ILE A 141 -5.59 7.78 -15.51
CA ILE A 141 -5.27 9.18 -15.18
C ILE A 141 -6.44 9.88 -14.50
N TYR A 142 -7.69 9.50 -14.80
CA TYR A 142 -8.88 10.15 -14.24
C TYR A 142 -8.89 10.25 -12.68
N PRO A 143 -8.57 9.19 -11.91
CA PRO A 143 -8.46 9.28 -10.45
C PRO A 143 -7.44 10.31 -9.95
N LEU A 144 -6.35 10.53 -10.70
CA LEU A 144 -5.32 11.52 -10.35
C LEU A 144 -5.90 12.93 -10.35
N PHE A 145 -6.77 13.25 -11.30
CA PHE A 145 -7.41 14.56 -11.37
C PHE A 145 -8.43 14.77 -10.24
N THR A 146 -9.15 13.71 -9.84
CA THR A 146 -10.04 13.82 -8.68
C THR A 146 -9.27 14.09 -7.38
N ILE A 147 -8.07 13.52 -7.25
CA ILE A 147 -7.23 13.69 -6.05
C ILE A 147 -6.49 15.04 -6.07
N ALA A 148 -6.03 15.47 -7.23
CA ALA A 148 -5.41 16.78 -7.42
C ALA A 148 -6.40 17.95 -7.25
N ASN A 149 -7.68 17.71 -7.51
CA ASN A 149 -8.73 18.71 -7.29
C ASN A 149 -9.32 18.65 -5.86
N SER A 150 -9.13 17.53 -5.12
CA SER A 150 -9.47 17.46 -3.70
C SER A 150 -8.34 17.99 -2.80
N THR A 151 -7.17 18.27 -3.36
CA THR A 151 -6.13 19.05 -2.69
C THR A 151 -6.47 20.53 -2.81
N ASP A 152 -7.51 20.93 -2.08
CA ASP A 152 -7.62 22.33 -1.70
C ASP A 152 -6.30 22.75 -1.05
N ASN A 153 -5.84 23.95 -1.43
CA ASN A 153 -4.62 24.59 -0.94
C ASN A 153 -4.78 24.92 0.55
N ILE A 154 -4.73 23.90 1.40
CA ILE A 154 -4.71 24.08 2.84
C ILE A 154 -3.23 24.24 3.20
N PRO A 155 -2.84 25.42 3.73
CA PRO A 155 -1.44 25.70 3.97
C PRO A 155 -0.88 24.68 4.97
N ILE A 156 0.32 24.19 4.69
CA ILE A 156 1.17 23.34 5.56
C ILE A 156 1.40 23.97 6.96
N ASN A 157 0.88 25.17 7.21
CA ASN A 157 1.02 25.96 8.43
C ASN A 157 -0.05 25.72 9.51
N THR A 158 -0.95 24.74 9.39
CA THR A 158 -1.96 24.50 10.45
C THR A 158 -1.45 23.60 11.58
N ILE A 159 -0.56 22.65 11.30
CA ILE A 159 -0.02 21.74 12.33
C ILE A 159 0.98 22.51 13.19
N VAL A 160 0.73 22.54 14.50
CA VAL A 160 1.62 23.19 15.47
C VAL A 160 2.94 22.42 15.49
N THR A 161 4.04 23.12 15.22
CA THR A 161 5.40 22.55 15.22
C THR A 161 6.29 23.19 16.28
N GLU A 162 5.83 24.27 16.91
CA GLU A 162 6.55 25.02 17.95
C GLU A 162 5.82 24.88 19.29
N TYR A 163 6.53 24.40 20.31
CA TYR A 163 5.96 24.17 21.64
C TYR A 163 6.77 24.90 22.71
N SER A 164 6.10 25.65 23.59
CA SER A 164 6.74 26.32 24.72
C SER A 164 7.03 25.35 25.87
N HIS A 165 8.15 25.53 26.58
CA HIS A 165 8.58 24.60 27.61
C HIS A 165 8.40 25.14 29.04
N SER A 166 7.83 24.32 29.94
CA SER A 166 7.89 24.51 31.40
C SER A 166 9.09 23.77 32.02
N GLU A 167 9.67 24.25 33.13
CA GLU A 167 10.79 23.56 33.80
C GLU A 167 10.39 22.32 34.62
N THR A 168 9.23 21.73 34.35
CA THR A 168 8.74 20.57 35.10
C THR A 168 9.54 19.30 34.78
N PRO A 169 9.72 18.39 35.75
CA PRO A 169 10.36 17.08 35.51
C PRO A 169 9.71 16.34 34.34
N THR A 170 10.54 15.68 33.52
CA THR A 170 10.14 14.93 32.31
C THR A 170 10.20 13.43 32.59
N PRO A 171 9.10 12.79 33.06
CA PRO A 171 9.07 11.35 33.29
C PRO A 171 9.04 10.58 31.97
N ASN A 172 9.42 9.31 31.98
CA ASN A 172 9.16 8.43 30.83
C ASN A 172 7.64 8.27 30.62
N ILE A 173 7.20 8.36 29.38
CA ILE A 173 5.78 8.27 29.01
C ILE A 173 5.57 7.04 28.14
N TYR A 174 4.57 6.24 28.51
CA TYR A 174 4.19 5.03 27.80
C TYR A 174 2.78 5.21 27.26
N TRP A 175 2.64 5.14 25.94
CA TRP A 175 1.35 5.11 25.27
C TRP A 175 1.10 3.71 24.72
N ILE A 176 0.06 3.06 25.25
CA ILE A 176 -0.27 1.68 24.90
C ILE A 176 -1.60 1.70 24.14
N LEU A 177 -1.55 1.33 22.87
CA LEU A 177 -2.72 1.15 22.03
C LEU A 177 -3.03 -0.34 21.90
N CYS A 178 -4.23 -0.73 22.34
CA CYS A 178 -4.74 -2.08 22.18
C CYS A 178 -5.68 -2.12 20.97
N ASP A 179 -5.18 -2.52 19.80
CA ASP A 179 -6.02 -2.61 18.59
C ASP A 179 -7.12 -3.66 18.78
N GLY A 180 -8.33 -3.33 18.33
CA GLY A 180 -9.54 -4.14 18.51
C GLY A 180 -10.11 -4.20 19.92
N LEU A 181 -9.52 -3.51 20.91
CA LEU A 181 -10.07 -3.48 22.27
C LEU A 181 -11.31 -2.57 22.32
N LEU A 182 -12.43 -3.12 22.78
CA LEU A 182 -13.65 -2.37 22.99
C LEU A 182 -13.60 -1.57 24.29
N GLY A 183 -14.23 -0.39 24.29
CA GLY A 183 -14.40 0.41 25.51
C GLY A 183 -15.27 -0.29 26.55
N PHE A 184 -15.13 0.13 27.83
CA PHE A 184 -15.88 -0.44 28.96
C PHE A 184 -17.39 -0.51 28.69
N GLN A 185 -17.97 0.58 28.20
CA GLN A 185 -19.40 0.65 27.90
C GLN A 185 -19.83 -0.32 26.79
N ALA A 186 -19.00 -0.52 25.77
CA ALA A 186 -19.28 -1.47 24.69
C ALA A 186 -19.22 -2.92 25.19
N MET A 187 -18.24 -3.26 26.02
CA MET A 187 -18.15 -4.57 26.67
C MET A 187 -19.38 -4.85 27.55
N GLU A 188 -19.79 -3.87 28.35
CA GLU A 188 -20.98 -3.95 29.21
C GLU A 188 -22.27 -4.13 28.38
N ASN A 189 -22.46 -3.35 27.32
CA ASN A 189 -23.69 -3.33 26.54
C ASN A 189 -23.87 -4.54 25.62
N TYR A 190 -22.80 -4.94 24.91
CA TYR A 190 -22.90 -5.95 23.85
C TYR A 190 -22.51 -7.36 24.31
N PHE A 191 -21.65 -7.47 25.33
CA PHE A 191 -21.15 -8.76 25.82
C PHE A 191 -21.61 -9.08 27.24
N HIS A 192 -22.33 -8.14 27.89
CA HIS A 192 -22.75 -8.26 29.30
C HIS A 192 -21.58 -8.52 30.26
N ASP A 193 -20.39 -8.03 29.89
CA ASP A 193 -19.19 -8.15 30.71
C ASP A 193 -18.91 -6.81 31.41
N PRO A 194 -19.07 -6.73 32.75
CA PRO A 194 -18.89 -5.49 33.50
C PRO A 194 -17.43 -5.04 33.65
N GLN A 195 -16.45 -5.85 33.25
CA GLN A 195 -15.03 -5.50 33.28
C GLN A 195 -14.52 -5.02 34.68
N ASN A 196 -15.22 -5.41 35.75
CA ASN A 196 -14.97 -4.94 37.13
C ASN A 196 -13.54 -5.19 37.60
N LYS A 197 -12.96 -6.35 37.23
CA LYS A 197 -11.61 -6.73 37.62
C LYS A 197 -10.55 -5.82 36.98
N LEU A 198 -10.72 -5.51 35.69
CA LEU A 198 -9.82 -4.61 34.98
C LEU A 198 -9.91 -3.19 35.55
N ASN A 199 -11.14 -2.71 35.77
CA ASN A 199 -11.39 -1.38 36.34
C ASN A 199 -10.75 -1.23 37.74
N ALA A 200 -10.91 -2.23 38.61
CA ALA A 200 -10.27 -2.24 39.93
C ALA A 200 -8.74 -2.22 39.81
N GLN A 201 -8.16 -3.06 38.95
CA GLN A 201 -6.71 -3.12 38.75
C GLN A 201 -6.11 -1.83 38.21
N LEU A 202 -6.81 -1.13 37.31
CA LEU A 202 -6.38 0.17 36.79
C LEU A 202 -6.51 1.26 37.86
N SER A 203 -7.61 1.27 38.62
CA SER A 203 -7.83 2.23 39.70
C SER A 203 -6.81 2.06 40.84
N ASP A 204 -6.49 0.82 41.21
CA ASP A 204 -5.45 0.49 42.21
C ASP A 204 -4.05 0.97 41.78
N ARG A 205 -3.84 1.17 40.48
CA ARG A 205 -2.62 1.72 39.88
C ARG A 205 -2.74 3.22 39.58
N GLU A 206 -3.77 3.87 40.11
CA GLU A 206 -4.03 5.30 40.00
C GLU A 206 -4.28 5.79 38.56
N PHE A 207 -4.68 4.90 37.64
CA PHE A 207 -5.11 5.32 36.30
C PHE A 207 -6.42 6.10 36.38
N SER A 208 -6.48 7.21 35.65
CA SER A 208 -7.74 7.90 35.36
C SER A 208 -8.48 7.17 34.26
N ILE A 209 -9.71 6.74 34.53
CA ILE A 209 -10.50 5.91 33.61
C ILE A 209 -11.66 6.73 33.08
N ASN A 210 -11.70 6.94 31.76
CA ASN A 210 -12.84 7.53 31.07
C ASN A 210 -13.67 6.41 30.44
N LYS A 211 -14.75 6.01 31.12
CA LYS A 211 -15.65 4.93 30.65
C LYS A 211 -16.41 5.28 29.38
N ASP A 212 -16.68 6.57 29.19
CA ASP A 212 -17.48 7.10 28.08
C ASP A 212 -16.61 7.53 26.88
N ALA A 213 -15.30 7.26 26.94
CA ALA A 213 -14.40 7.56 25.84
C ALA A 213 -14.76 6.74 24.60
N MET A 214 -15.12 7.44 23.52
CA MET A 214 -15.48 6.84 22.25
C MET A 214 -14.96 7.69 21.09
N LEU A 215 -14.42 7.03 20.06
CA LEU A 215 -14.00 7.66 18.82
C LEU A 215 -14.58 6.85 17.65
N GLU A 216 -15.55 7.43 16.95
CA GLU A 216 -16.20 6.81 15.80
C GLU A 216 -15.45 7.21 14.52
N SER A 217 -14.27 6.65 14.29
CA SER A 217 -13.40 6.99 13.13
C SER A 217 -13.48 5.95 12.01
N GLY A 218 -14.69 5.52 11.66
CA GLY A 218 -14.93 4.51 10.62
C GLY A 218 -14.27 3.15 10.90
N HIS A 219 -14.06 2.82 12.18
CA HIS A 219 -13.42 1.61 12.69
C HIS A 219 -12.05 1.31 12.06
N LYS A 220 -11.27 2.37 11.78
CA LYS A 220 -9.97 2.28 11.11
C LYS A 220 -8.87 2.82 12.01
N THR A 221 -7.97 1.96 12.47
CA THR A 221 -6.76 2.32 13.22
C THR A 221 -5.96 3.41 12.50
N ARG A 222 -5.86 3.33 11.17
CA ARG A 222 -5.16 4.34 10.36
C ARG A 222 -5.74 5.76 10.48
N ILE A 223 -6.99 5.94 10.92
CA ILE A 223 -7.63 7.25 11.15
C ILE A 223 -7.64 7.57 12.65
N ALA A 224 -7.99 6.58 13.49
CA ALA A 224 -8.11 6.74 14.93
C ALA A 224 -6.81 7.26 15.56
N VAL A 225 -5.68 6.67 15.17
CA VAL A 225 -4.39 6.94 15.82
C VAL A 225 -3.88 8.35 15.50
N PRO A 226 -3.88 8.82 14.22
CA PRO A 226 -3.59 10.23 13.92
C PRO A 226 -4.58 11.20 14.59
N ALA A 227 -5.86 10.86 14.66
CA ALA A 227 -6.86 11.70 15.34
C ALA A 227 -6.55 11.90 16.83
N LEU A 228 -6.06 10.87 17.51
CA LEU A 228 -5.69 10.92 18.92
C LEU A 228 -4.37 11.66 19.16
N MET A 229 -3.43 11.57 18.23
CA MET A 229 -2.09 12.16 18.39
C MET A 229 -1.95 13.57 17.79
N CYS A 230 -2.89 13.99 16.94
CA CYS A 230 -2.88 15.28 16.27
C CYS A 230 -4.19 16.02 16.54
N PRO A 231 -4.29 16.79 17.65
CA PRO A 231 -5.48 17.55 17.98
C PRO A 231 -5.93 18.47 16.84
N THR A 232 -5.00 19.11 16.13
CA THR A 232 -5.35 19.99 15.01
C THR A 232 -5.99 19.20 13.86
N TYR A 233 -5.48 17.99 13.58
CA TYR A 233 -6.08 17.12 12.58
C TYR A 233 -7.52 16.72 12.96
N TYR A 234 -7.75 16.37 14.23
CA TYR A 234 -9.09 16.07 14.71
C TYR A 234 -10.02 17.29 14.59
N ASP A 235 -9.63 18.43 15.16
CA ASP A 235 -10.48 19.60 15.27
C ASP A 235 -10.79 20.24 13.92
N THR A 236 -9.83 20.24 13.00
CA THR A 236 -9.96 20.92 11.70
C THR A 236 -10.69 20.06 10.67
N TYR A 237 -10.42 18.75 10.65
CA TYR A 237 -10.85 17.90 9.53
C TYR A 237 -11.83 16.81 9.93
N LEU A 238 -11.71 16.26 11.14
CA LEU A 238 -12.51 15.09 11.53
C LEU A 238 -13.75 15.46 12.30
N LYS A 239 -13.71 16.47 13.16
CA LYS A 239 -14.77 16.79 14.12
C LYS A 239 -16.17 16.82 13.49
N GLU A 240 -16.34 17.51 12.37
CA GLU A 240 -17.63 17.61 11.67
C GLU A 240 -18.06 16.32 10.96
N ILE A 241 -17.10 15.46 10.60
CA ILE A 241 -17.35 14.16 9.97
C ILE A 241 -17.77 13.14 11.02
N LEU A 242 -17.07 13.09 12.16
CA LEU A 242 -17.23 12.03 13.15
C LEU A 242 -18.50 12.17 14.01
N ILE A 243 -19.19 13.33 13.97
CA ILE A 243 -20.50 13.52 14.61
C ILE A 243 -21.58 12.67 13.92
N ASP A 244 -21.39 12.34 12.65
CA ASP A 244 -22.35 11.59 11.84
C ASP A 244 -21.79 10.21 11.48
N HIS A 245 -22.48 9.15 11.90
CA HIS A 245 -22.02 7.78 11.68
C HIS A 245 -21.90 7.42 10.20
N GLU A 246 -22.85 7.84 9.34
CA GLU A 246 -22.78 7.53 7.91
C GLU A 246 -21.57 8.20 7.25
N LYS A 247 -21.30 9.47 7.61
CA LYS A 247 -20.11 10.19 7.13
C LYS A 247 -18.82 9.59 7.66
N ALA A 248 -18.78 9.20 8.93
CA ALA A 248 -17.64 8.54 9.55
C ALA A 248 -17.33 7.18 8.88
N MET A 249 -18.35 6.45 8.44
CA MET A 249 -18.17 5.19 7.74
C MET A 249 -17.75 5.37 6.27
N ASN A 250 -17.99 6.54 5.67
CA ASN A 250 -17.65 6.80 4.27
C ASN A 250 -16.17 7.18 4.08
N PRO A 251 -15.36 6.36 3.35
CA PRO A 251 -13.94 6.64 3.11
C PRO A 251 -13.68 7.93 2.33
N GLN A 252 -14.63 8.39 1.51
CA GLN A 252 -14.49 9.60 0.70
C GLN A 252 -14.64 10.88 1.52
N SER A 253 -15.16 10.80 2.74
CA SER A 253 -15.29 11.96 3.62
C SER A 253 -13.95 12.47 4.14
N TYR A 254 -12.91 11.64 4.12
CA TYR A 254 -11.62 11.95 4.72
C TYR A 254 -10.66 12.60 3.72
N SER A 255 -10.03 13.69 4.11
CA SER A 255 -8.94 14.28 3.35
C SER A 255 -7.68 13.41 3.48
N TYR A 256 -7.29 12.80 2.36
CA TYR A 256 -6.12 11.94 2.30
C TYR A 256 -4.82 12.68 2.63
N THR A 257 -4.68 13.90 2.12
CA THR A 257 -3.50 14.74 2.35
C THR A 257 -3.37 15.13 3.82
N ASP A 258 -4.48 15.46 4.49
CA ASP A 258 -4.45 15.86 5.89
C ASP A 258 -4.17 14.67 6.81
N LEU A 259 -4.72 13.49 6.48
CA LEU A 259 -4.39 12.26 7.17
C LEU A 259 -2.89 11.92 7.03
N TYR A 260 -2.34 12.07 5.83
CA TYR A 260 -0.92 11.89 5.58
C TYR A 260 -0.08 12.86 6.40
N ASN A 261 -0.43 14.15 6.39
CA ASN A 261 0.27 15.18 7.16
C ASN A 261 0.19 14.91 8.67
N ALA A 262 -0.96 14.51 9.21
CA ALA A 262 -1.09 14.16 10.63
C ALA A 262 -0.21 12.97 11.02
N ARG A 263 0.02 12.02 10.11
CA ARG A 263 0.92 10.88 10.36
C ARG A 263 2.38 11.30 10.36
N PHE A 264 2.79 12.13 9.39
CA PHE A 264 4.18 12.55 9.21
C PHE A 264 4.60 13.70 10.12
N TYR A 265 3.68 14.59 10.48
CA TYR A 265 3.90 15.73 11.36
C TYR A 265 3.07 15.53 12.62
N ASN A 266 3.35 14.43 13.31
CA ASN A 266 2.56 14.03 14.47
C ASN A 266 2.75 15.02 15.62
N GLU A 267 1.72 15.82 15.94
CA GLU A 267 1.79 16.90 16.94
C GLU A 267 2.28 16.39 18.31
N THR A 268 1.79 15.23 18.74
CA THR A 268 2.20 14.64 20.02
C THR A 268 3.68 14.29 20.02
N ILE A 269 4.20 13.67 18.95
CA ILE A 269 5.62 13.35 18.85
C ILE A 269 6.46 14.62 18.75
N LEU A 270 6.08 15.58 17.90
CA LEU A 270 6.78 16.86 17.77
C LEU A 270 6.84 17.63 19.11
N ALA A 271 5.77 17.57 19.90
CA ALA A 271 5.75 18.12 21.25
C ALA A 271 6.75 17.43 22.18
N PHE A 272 6.85 16.09 22.12
CA PHE A 272 7.85 15.34 22.88
C PHE A 272 9.29 15.62 22.42
N ASP A 273 9.53 15.64 21.10
CA ASP A 273 10.84 15.92 20.52
C ASP A 273 11.32 17.31 20.90
N SER A 274 10.44 18.31 20.84
CA SER A 274 10.75 19.69 21.27
C SER A 274 11.20 19.75 22.74
N LYS A 275 10.70 18.81 23.56
CA LYS A 275 11.06 18.67 24.97
C LYS A 275 12.32 17.84 25.22
N GLY A 276 12.96 17.33 24.17
CA GLY A 276 14.16 16.50 24.26
C GLY A 276 13.88 15.04 24.63
N TYR A 277 12.65 14.56 24.45
CA TYR A 277 12.37 13.14 24.55
C TYR A 277 12.97 12.39 23.37
N THR A 278 13.33 11.14 23.61
CA THR A 278 13.57 10.16 22.54
C THR A 278 12.30 9.35 22.38
N THR A 279 11.78 9.28 21.15
CA THR A 279 10.53 8.58 20.86
C THR A 279 10.79 7.18 20.32
N VAL A 280 10.12 6.20 20.91
CA VAL A 280 10.27 4.79 20.55
C VAL A 280 8.91 4.19 20.28
N SER A 281 8.74 3.62 19.09
CA SER A 281 7.55 2.85 18.72
C SER A 281 7.85 1.38 18.74
N MET A 282 6.93 0.58 19.29
CA MET A 282 7.01 -0.88 19.29
C MET A 282 5.70 -1.46 18.76
N SER A 283 5.77 -2.36 17.79
CA SER A 283 4.60 -3.10 17.30
C SER A 283 4.76 -4.61 17.48
N ILE A 284 3.66 -5.28 17.84
CA ILE A 284 3.57 -6.73 18.05
C ILE A 284 3.09 -7.44 16.77
N ASP A 285 2.46 -6.70 15.85
CA ASP A 285 1.94 -7.19 14.58
C ASP A 285 2.06 -6.09 13.50
N GLU A 286 1.82 -6.41 12.22
CA GLU A 286 2.08 -5.56 11.04
C GLU A 286 1.91 -4.03 11.22
N ASP A 287 2.75 -3.27 10.51
CA ASP A 287 2.79 -1.81 10.55
C ASP A 287 1.54 -1.18 9.91
N ILE A 288 0.51 -0.90 10.72
CA ILE A 288 -0.60 -0.02 10.32
C ILE A 288 -0.25 1.45 10.61
N PHE A 289 0.68 1.67 11.53
CA PHE A 289 1.02 2.99 12.05
C PHE A 289 2.48 3.34 11.77
N PHE A 290 2.70 4.36 10.92
CA PHE A 290 3.97 5.02 10.76
C PHE A 290 3.93 6.31 11.60
N PRO A 291 4.26 6.30 12.88
CA PRO A 291 4.69 7.54 13.50
C PRO A 291 6.12 7.81 13.04
N THR A 292 6.40 9.07 12.74
CA THR A 292 7.78 9.57 12.78
C THR A 292 8.26 9.44 14.22
N THR A 293 9.00 8.38 14.55
CA THR A 293 9.70 8.23 15.84
C THR A 293 11.19 8.02 15.62
N ASP A 294 12.00 8.34 16.62
CA ASP A 294 13.45 8.14 16.54
C ASP A 294 13.83 6.68 16.34
N PHE A 295 13.11 5.77 17.01
CA PHE A 295 13.35 4.33 16.91
C PHE A 295 12.05 3.55 16.71
N PHE A 296 12.11 2.50 15.91
CA PHE A 296 11.01 1.57 15.67
C PHE A 296 11.45 0.12 15.91
N TYR A 297 10.70 -0.61 16.73
CA TYR A 297 10.92 -2.03 16.98
C TYR A 297 9.71 -2.86 16.56
N TYR A 298 9.97 -3.87 15.75
CA TYR A 298 8.99 -4.90 15.42
C TYR A 298 9.25 -6.15 16.27
N ILE A 299 8.28 -6.53 17.09
CA ILE A 299 8.29 -7.76 17.87
C ILE A 299 7.48 -8.78 17.09
N ALA A 300 8.15 -9.65 16.35
CA ALA A 300 7.51 -10.75 15.62
C ALA A 300 6.88 -11.76 16.60
N ALA A 301 5.65 -11.49 17.05
CA ALA A 301 4.91 -12.38 17.96
C ALA A 301 4.31 -13.59 17.23
N HIS A 302 4.31 -13.59 15.89
CA HIS A 302 3.82 -14.69 15.07
C HIS A 302 4.94 -15.67 14.71
N LYS A 303 5.14 -16.67 15.57
CA LYS A 303 5.70 -17.98 15.18
C LYS A 303 4.79 -19.10 15.70
N THR A 304 3.51 -19.04 15.36
CA THR A 304 2.62 -20.19 15.49
C THR A 304 2.38 -20.74 14.09
N PRO A 305 2.92 -21.93 13.73
CA PRO A 305 2.67 -22.53 12.43
C PRO A 305 1.18 -22.66 12.18
N GLU A 306 0.71 -22.37 10.97
CA GLU A 306 -0.70 -22.44 10.54
C GLU A 306 -1.40 -23.75 10.93
N LYS A 307 -0.65 -24.85 11.01
CA LYS A 307 -1.12 -26.17 11.45
C LYS A 307 -1.50 -26.26 12.94
N GLU A 308 -1.10 -25.30 13.77
CA GLU A 308 -1.38 -25.23 15.20
C GLU A 308 -2.52 -24.26 15.54
N LEU A 309 -2.82 -23.30 14.66
CA LEU A 309 -3.98 -22.38 14.78
C LEU A 309 -5.32 -23.13 14.79
N ALA A 310 -5.44 -24.17 13.96
CA ALA A 310 -6.64 -25.03 13.88
C ALA A 310 -6.90 -25.88 15.14
N LYS A 311 -5.99 -25.88 16.12
CA LYS A 311 -6.12 -26.64 17.38
C LYS A 311 -6.43 -25.75 18.59
N LEU A 312 -6.48 -24.43 18.41
CA LEU A 312 -6.78 -23.51 19.49
C LEU A 312 -8.29 -23.56 19.82
N PRO A 313 -8.68 -23.68 21.11
CA PRO A 313 -10.07 -23.90 21.52
C PRO A 313 -11.02 -22.72 21.26
N TYR A 314 -10.53 -21.64 20.64
CA TYR A 314 -11.25 -20.40 20.35
C TYR A 314 -11.16 -19.99 18.87
N TYR A 315 -10.64 -20.86 18.00
CA TYR A 315 -10.62 -20.61 16.56
C TYR A 315 -12.02 -20.85 15.97
N VAL A 316 -12.70 -19.77 15.57
CA VAL A 316 -13.93 -19.84 14.78
C VAL A 316 -13.53 -19.76 13.31
N GLU A 317 -13.90 -20.79 12.54
CA GLU A 317 -13.64 -20.89 11.10
C GLU A 317 -14.24 -19.66 10.39
N LYS A 318 -13.38 -18.90 9.69
CA LYS A 318 -13.63 -17.52 9.24
C LYS A 318 -14.30 -17.52 7.85
N ASP A 319 -15.22 -16.58 7.63
CA ASP A 319 -15.94 -16.37 6.37
C ASP A 319 -15.04 -15.63 5.35
N ASP A 320 -14.81 -16.24 4.19
CA ASP A 320 -13.71 -15.98 3.22
C ASP A 320 -13.73 -14.60 2.53
N PHE A 321 -14.80 -13.82 2.66
CA PHE A 321 -15.02 -12.67 1.79
C PHE A 321 -14.36 -11.36 2.29
N ALA A 322 -14.26 -11.17 3.60
CA ALA A 322 -13.75 -9.91 4.16
C ALA A 322 -12.21 -9.86 4.13
N ASP A 323 -11.53 -10.97 4.47
CA ASP A 323 -10.07 -11.06 4.47
C ASP A 323 -9.49 -10.99 3.06
N SER A 324 -10.12 -11.64 2.07
CA SER A 324 -9.57 -11.69 0.71
C SER A 324 -9.46 -10.30 0.08
N SER A 325 -10.38 -9.38 0.36
CA SER A 325 -10.28 -7.99 -0.13
C SER A 325 -9.21 -7.17 0.60
N TYR A 326 -9.03 -7.41 1.90
CA TYR A 326 -8.05 -6.73 2.76
C TYR A 326 -6.61 -7.17 2.43
N TYR A 327 -6.38 -8.47 2.22
CA TYR A 327 -5.08 -9.01 1.81
C TYR A 327 -4.74 -8.70 0.35
N ARG A 328 -5.72 -8.56 -0.55
CA ARG A 328 -5.45 -8.27 -1.98
C ARG A 328 -4.75 -6.93 -2.18
N SER A 329 -5.16 -5.90 -1.46
CA SER A 329 -4.56 -4.55 -1.55
C SER A 329 -3.13 -4.55 -1.00
N ARG A 330 -2.86 -5.30 0.07
CA ARG A 330 -1.51 -5.49 0.63
C ARG A 330 -0.61 -6.35 -0.23
N TYR A 331 -1.16 -7.38 -0.89
CA TYR A 331 -0.43 -8.20 -1.84
C TYR A 331 0.13 -7.36 -3.00
N PHE A 332 -0.64 -6.39 -3.50
CA PHE A 332 -0.17 -5.46 -4.53
C PHE A 332 0.94 -4.53 -4.02
N ALA A 333 0.83 -4.03 -2.77
CA ALA A 333 1.90 -3.24 -2.14
C ALA A 333 3.19 -4.06 -1.90
N HIS A 334 3.05 -5.33 -1.52
CA HIS A 334 4.18 -6.25 -1.34
C HIS A 334 4.84 -6.62 -2.67
N GLN A 335 4.06 -6.93 -3.72
CA GLN A 335 4.59 -7.15 -5.08
C GLN A 335 5.32 -5.91 -5.61
N LEU A 336 4.78 -4.73 -5.32
CA LEU A 336 5.45 -3.48 -5.61
C LEU A 336 6.78 -3.40 -4.85
N GLY A 337 6.80 -3.56 -3.53
CA GLY A 337 8.03 -3.56 -2.71
C GLY A 337 9.07 -4.59 -3.14
N SER A 338 8.67 -5.80 -3.52
CA SER A 338 9.56 -6.84 -4.06
C SER A 338 10.13 -6.46 -5.42
N LEU A 339 9.34 -5.83 -6.29
CA LEU A 339 9.77 -5.33 -7.60
C LEU A 339 10.65 -4.07 -7.48
N PHE A 340 10.38 -3.22 -6.49
CA PHE A 340 11.01 -1.91 -6.32
C PHE A 340 12.40 -1.98 -5.67
N LEU A 341 12.66 -2.95 -4.80
CA LEU A 341 13.75 -2.86 -3.81
C LEU A 341 14.57 -4.15 -3.63
N GLY A 342 14.39 -5.18 -4.49
CA GLY A 342 15.11 -6.47 -4.39
C GLY A 342 14.58 -7.38 -3.27
N GLY A 343 13.26 -7.29 -3.01
CA GLY A 343 12.71 -7.64 -1.72
C GLY A 343 13.21 -6.67 -0.65
N ILE A 344 12.32 -6.07 0.13
CA ILE A 344 12.71 -5.61 1.47
C ILE A 344 12.30 -6.72 2.46
N PRO A 345 13.12 -7.77 2.65
CA PRO A 345 13.27 -8.32 3.97
C PRO A 345 14.26 -7.41 4.73
N GLY A 346 13.73 -6.43 5.47
CA GLY A 346 14.47 -5.79 6.57
C GLY A 346 15.57 -4.78 6.25
N ALA A 347 15.49 -4.00 5.16
CA ALA A 347 16.43 -2.89 4.89
C ALA A 347 15.80 -1.50 5.11
N VAL A 348 15.11 -1.34 6.25
CA VAL A 348 15.03 -0.08 6.99
C VAL A 348 15.23 -0.45 8.46
N PHE A 349 16.43 -0.95 8.76
CA PHE A 349 16.99 -0.97 10.10
C PHE A 349 18.35 -0.29 9.99
N ASP A 350 18.33 1.02 10.18
CA ASP A 350 19.17 1.70 11.16
C ASP A 350 18.34 2.81 11.80
#